data_AF-A0A1E5PN17-F1
#
_entry.id   AF-A0A1E5PN17-F1
#
_cell.length_a   1.000
_cell.length_b   1.000
_cell.length_c   1.000
_cell.angle_alpha   90.00
_cell.angle_beta   90.00
_cell.angle_gamma   90.00
#
_symmetry.space_group_name_H-M   'P 1'
#
loop_
_entity.id
_entity.type
_entity.pdbx_description
1 polymer ?
#
loop_
_entity_poly.entity_id
_entity_poly.type
_entity_poly.pdbx_seq_one_letter_code
_entity_poly.pdbx_strand_id
1 'polypeptide(L)' 'MSGIVVVYEVGRPDPSVRRVHAAPTAPGQTSVPGPRTLCGRDTFAMEAAPWTPAAEPGATWYPPQHADLVCAACDDAV' A
#
# COMPACT_ATOMS: atom_id res chain seq x y z
N MET A 1 -9.57 1.59 14.78
CA MET A 1 -8.24 1.52 14.16
C MET A 1 -8.45 1.54 12.66
N SER A 2 -8.08 2.63 12.00
CA SER A 2 -8.17 2.73 10.54
C SER A 2 -7.20 1.71 9.94
N GLY A 3 -7.68 0.86 9.02
CA GLY A 3 -6.82 -0.12 8.37
C GLY A 3 -5.92 0.55 7.33
N ILE A 4 -4.76 -0.06 7.07
CA ILE A 4 -3.91 0.27 5.94
C ILE A 4 -4.09 -0.78 4.85
N VAL A 5 -4.22 -0.33 3.60
CA VAL A 5 -4.17 -1.15 2.40
C VAL A 5 -2.89 -0.83 1.65
N VAL A 6 -2.16 -1.87 1.27
CA VAL A 6 -0.96 -1.74 0.45
C VAL A 6 -1.37 -1.54 -1.00
N VAL A 7 -0.81 -0.53 -1.66
CA VAL A 7 -1.03 -0.28 -3.09
C VAL A 7 0.30 -0.21 -3.83
N TYR A 8 0.32 -0.76 -5.03
CA TYR A 8 1.46 -0.82 -5.93
C TYR A 8 1.32 0.22 -7.03
N GLU A 9 2.35 1.05 -7.16
CA GLU A 9 2.59 1.82 -8.36
C GLU A 9 3.23 0.89 -9.39
N VAL A 10 2.48 0.53 -10.43
CA VAL A 10 2.93 -0.39 -11.48
C VAL A 10 3.36 0.36 -12.74
N GLY A 11 4.35 -0.17 -13.44
CA GLY A 11 4.72 0.31 -14.76
C GLY A 11 3.67 -0.01 -15.83
N ARG A 12 3.69 0.75 -16.94
CA ARG A 12 3.12 0.31 -18.22
C ARG A 12 4.13 0.58 -19.34
N PRO A 13 4.25 -0.32 -20.34
CA PRO A 13 3.42 -1.52 -20.57
C PRO A 13 3.77 -2.74 -19.69
N ASP A 14 4.90 -2.75 -19.00
CA ASP A 14 5.33 -3.84 -18.12
C ASP A 14 4.76 -3.67 -16.70
N PRO A 15 3.98 -4.63 -16.16
CA PRO A 15 3.29 -4.51 -14.87
C PRO A 15 4.21 -4.69 -13.65
N SER A 16 5.52 -4.47 -13.79
CA SER A 16 6.44 -4.47 -12.65
C SER A 16 6.06 -3.42 -11.60
N VAL A 17 6.11 -3.83 -10.34
CA VAL A 17 5.96 -2.92 -9.19
C VAL A 17 7.15 -1.98 -9.17
N ARG A 18 6.87 -0.68 -9.27
CA ARG A 18 7.88 0.39 -9.19
C ARG A 18 8.00 0.93 -7.77
N ARG A 19 6.88 1.02 -7.06
CA ARG A 19 6.85 1.55 -5.70
C ARG A 19 5.67 1.01 -4.90
N VAL A 20 5.87 0.82 -3.61
CA VAL A 20 4.85 0.42 -2.65
C VAL A 20 4.45 1.61 -1.80
N HIS A 21 3.14 1.83 -1.69
CA HIS A 21 2.56 2.90 -0.87
C HIS A 21 1.52 2.34 0.10
N ALA A 22 1.35 3.04 1.22
CA ALA A 22 0.27 2.78 2.16
C ALA A 22 -0.90 3.70 1.82
N ALA A 23 -2.12 3.16 1.80
CA ALA A 23 -3.35 3.93 1.72
C ALA A 23 -4.26 3.60 2.91
N PRO A 24 -4.94 4.58 3.52
CA PRO A 24 -5.99 4.28 4.48
C PRO A 24 -7.11 3.50 3.82
N THR A 25 -7.79 2.62 4.55
CA THR A 25 -9.00 1.95 4.05
C THR A 25 -10.09 2.95 3.71
N ALA A 26 -10.81 2.73 2.61
CA ALA A 26 -12.01 3.49 2.28
C ALA A 26 -13.06 3.33 3.41
N PRO A 27 -13.88 4.36 3.70
CA PRO A 27 -14.90 4.28 4.74
C PRO A 27 -15.85 3.09 4.54
N GLY A 28 -16.04 2.27 5.58
CA GLY A 28 -16.91 1.09 5.53
C GLY A 28 -16.29 -0.14 4.84
N GLN A 29 -15.05 -0.05 4.36
CA GLN A 29 -14.33 -1.14 3.70
C GLN A 29 -13.12 -1.56 4.54
N THR A 30 -12.68 -2.82 4.40
CA THR A 30 -11.50 -3.36 5.11
C THR A 30 -10.31 -3.62 4.19
N SER A 31 -10.54 -3.78 2.88
CA SER A 31 -9.52 -4.14 1.90
C SER A 31 -9.49 -3.24 0.67
N VAL A 32 -10.28 -2.15 0.67
CA VAL A 32 -10.33 -1.20 -0.43
C VAL A 32 -9.54 0.04 -0.04
N PRO A 33 -8.53 0.45 -0.83
CA PRO A 33 -7.78 1.66 -0.53
C PRO A 33 -8.69 2.89 -0.70
N GLY A 34 -8.49 3.88 0.16
CA GLY A 34 -9.07 5.20 0.02
C GLY A 34 -8.50 5.91 -1.21
N PRO A 35 -9.00 7.12 -1.55
CA PRO A 35 -8.67 7.81 -2.80
C PRO A 35 -7.21 8.27 -2.87
N ARG A 36 -6.51 8.36 -1.74
CA ARG A 36 -5.12 8.82 -1.68
C ARG A 36 -4.29 7.95 -0.76
N THR A 37 -3.03 7.76 -1.10
CA THR A 37 -2.01 7.17 -0.23
C THR A 37 -1.68 8.13 0.93
N LEU A 38 -0.98 7.63 1.95
CA LEU A 38 -0.49 8.46 3.07
C LEU A 38 0.50 9.54 2.59
N CYS A 39 1.28 9.26 1.54
CA CYS A 39 2.16 10.25 0.90
C CYS A 39 1.43 11.20 -0.07
N GLY A 40 0.09 11.09 -0.20
CA GLY A 40 -0.74 12.00 -1.00
C GLY A 40 -0.87 11.67 -2.48
N ARG A 41 -0.39 10.51 -2.94
CA ARG A 41 -0.60 10.05 -4.33
C ARG A 41 -2.00 9.50 -4.54
N ASP A 42 -2.49 9.61 -5.76
CA ASP A 42 -3.79 9.07 -6.14
C ASP A 42 -3.72 7.54 -6.28
N THR A 43 -4.68 6.83 -5.70
CA THR A 43 -4.72 5.35 -5.72
C THR A 43 -5.43 4.77 -6.94
N PHE A 44 -6.11 5.59 -7.73
CA PHE A 44 -6.91 5.15 -8.88
C PHE A 44 -6.04 4.59 -10.01
N ALA A 45 -4.79 5.05 -10.11
CA ALA A 45 -3.79 4.55 -11.05
C ALA A 45 -2.91 3.43 -10.45
N MET A 46 -3.21 2.97 -9.24
CA MET A 46 -2.42 1.96 -8.52
C MET A 46 -3.19 0.64 -8.40
N GLU A 47 -2.45 -0.44 -8.22
CA GLU A 47 -3.03 -1.76 -7.99
C GLU A 47 -3.04 -2.06 -6.49
N ALA A 48 -4.20 -2.45 -5.94
CA ALA A 48 -4.24 -2.93 -4.56
C ALA A 48 -3.47 -4.26 -4.47
N ALA A 49 -2.57 -4.36 -3.51
CA ALA A 49 -1.83 -5.58 -3.29
C ALA A 49 -2.80 -6.68 -2.84
N PRO A 50 -2.69 -7.92 -3.36
CA PRO A 50 -3.33 -9.09 -2.78
C PRO A 50 -2.55 -9.54 -1.53
N TRP A 51 -2.17 -8.59 -0.68
CA TRP A 51 -1.41 -8.79 0.54
C TRP A 51 -2.24 -8.33 1.72
N THR A 52 -2.29 -9.17 2.74
CA THR A 52 -2.79 -8.79 4.06
C THR A 52 -1.61 -8.99 5.01
N PRO A 53 -1.23 -7.97 5.80
CA PRO A 53 -0.20 -8.16 6.81
C PRO A 53 -0.62 -9.35 7.68
N ALA A 54 0.32 -10.25 7.96
CA ALA A 54 0.07 -11.28 8.96
C ALA A 54 -0.36 -10.57 10.26
N ALA A 55 -1.36 -11.09 10.97
CA ALA A 55 -1.88 -10.50 12.21
C ALA A 55 -0.87 -10.55 13.39
N GLU A 56 0.39 -10.85 13.10
CA GLU A 56 1.48 -10.96 14.05
C GLU A 56 1.92 -9.56 14.50
N PRO A 57 2.06 -9.32 15.81
CA PRO A 57 2.64 -8.09 16.32
C PRO A 57 4.04 -7.85 15.74
N GLY A 58 4.22 -6.73 15.04
CA GLY A 58 5.50 -6.36 14.41
C GLY A 58 5.68 -6.82 12.97
N ALA A 59 4.68 -7.46 12.35
CA ALA A 59 4.70 -7.72 10.91
C ALA A 59 4.75 -6.38 10.13
N THR A 60 5.60 -6.33 9.10
CA THR A 60 5.65 -5.18 8.20
C THR A 60 4.33 -5.03 7.46
N TRP A 61 3.88 -3.79 7.28
CA TRP A 61 2.64 -3.50 6.57
C TRP A 61 2.73 -3.84 5.07
N TYR A 62 3.94 -3.98 4.53
CA TYR A 62 4.23 -4.34 3.15
C TYR A 62 4.73 -5.79 2.99
N PRO A 63 4.58 -6.38 1.78
CA PRO A 63 5.18 -7.67 1.45
C PRO A 63 6.72 -7.60 1.43
N PRO A 64 7.43 -8.54 2.08
CA PRO A 64 8.90 -8.50 2.21
C PRO A 64 9.65 -8.42 0.88
N GLN A 65 9.13 -9.01 -0.19
CA GLN A 65 9.75 -8.99 -1.52
C GLN A 65 9.83 -7.59 -2.15
N HIS A 66 9.13 -6.60 -1.59
CA HIS A 66 9.12 -5.23 -2.09
C HIS A 66 9.69 -4.23 -1.07
N ALA A 67 10.45 -4.68 -0.07
CA ALA A 67 11.04 -3.82 0.97
C ALA A 67 11.85 -2.65 0.38
N ASP A 68 12.64 -2.91 -0.66
CA ASP A 68 13.46 -1.89 -1.33
C ASP A 68 12.64 -0.89 -2.16
N LEU A 69 11.36 -1.19 -2.41
CA LEU A 69 10.44 -0.38 -3.21
C LEU A 69 9.47 0.42 -2.32
N VAL A 70 9.61 0.36 -1.00
CA VAL A 70 8.73 1.09 -0.09
C VAL A 70 8.92 2.60 -0.24
N CYS A 71 7.82 3.34 -0.28
CA CYS A 71 7.85 4.78 -0.17
C CYS A 71 8.19 5.17 1.27
N ALA A 72 9.37 5.77 1.49
CA ALA A 72 9.79 6.23 2.81
C ALA A 72 8.74 7.12 3.51
N ALA A 73 8.10 8.03 2.78
CA ALA A 73 7.05 8.88 3.35
C ALA A 73 5.78 8.12 3.77
N CYS A 74 5.50 6.96 3.16
CA CYS A 74 4.44 6.08 3.66
C CYS A 74 4.92 5.27 4.86
N ASP A 75 6.17 4.80 4.84
CA ASP A 75 6.74 4.02 5.94
C ASP A 75 6.81 4.83 7.24
N ASP A 76 7.18 6.12 7.16
CA ASP A 76 7.20 7.05 8.29
C ASP A 76 5.79 7.38 8.83
N ALA A 77 4.74 7.12 8.03
CA ALA A 77 3.36 7.52 8.33
C ALA A 77 2.45 6.38 8.82
N VAL A 78 2.93 5.12 8.79
CA VAL A 78 2.20 3.92 9.23
C VAL A 78 2.38 3.65 10.72
#